data_AF-A0A0R1NQ01-F1
#
_entry.id   AF-A0A0R1NQ01-F1
#
_cell.length_a   1.000
_cell.length_b   1.000
_cell.length_c   1.000
_cell.angle_alpha   90.00
_cell.angle_beta   90.00
_cell.angle_gamma   90.00
#
_symmetry.space_group_name_H-M   'P 1'
#
loop_
_entity.id
_entity.type
_entity.pdbx_description
1 polymer ?
#
loop_
_entity_poly.entity_id
_entity_poly.type
_entity_poly.pdbx_seq_one_letter_code
_entity_poly.pdbx_strand_id
1 'polypeptide(L)' 'MERKMTSKELAAKIGITTVNLSKLKTGKAKGVRFETLGKLCAVLDCQPGDLLEYVPDKPTK' A
#
# COMPACT_ATOMS: atom_id res chain seq x y z
N MET A 1 -21.12 4.11 -8.17
CA MET A 1 -20.75 2.68 -8.01
C MET A 1 -19.36 2.64 -7.40
N GLU A 2 -19.30 2.50 -6.08
CA GLU A 2 -18.05 2.31 -5.35
C GLU A 2 -17.39 1.04 -5.89
N ARG A 3 -16.16 1.15 -6.41
CA ARG A 3 -15.36 -0.01 -6.79
C ARG A 3 -15.03 -0.79 -5.52
N LYS A 4 -15.94 -1.65 -5.05
CA LYS A 4 -15.70 -2.62 -3.98
C LYS A 4 -14.76 -3.71 -4.49
N MET A 5 -13.51 -3.33 -4.78
CA MET A 5 -12.46 -4.28 -5.07
C MET A 5 -12.03 -4.92 -3.77
N THR A 6 -12.07 -6.24 -3.72
CA THR A 6 -11.65 -6.97 -2.54
C THR A 6 -10.13 -6.87 -2.37
N SER A 7 -9.63 -6.92 -1.14
CA SER A 7 -8.18 -6.95 -0.86
C SER A 7 -7.48 -8.08 -1.61
N LYS A 8 -8.18 -9.18 -1.90
CA LYS A 8 -7.64 -10.31 -2.66
C LYS A 8 -7.42 -9.96 -4.13
N GLU A 9 -8.37 -9.28 -4.76
CA GLU A 9 -8.23 -8.81 -6.14
C GLU A 9 -7.16 -7.74 -6.28
N LEU A 10 -7.08 -6.81 -5.31
CA LEU A 10 -6.03 -5.80 -5.27
C LEU A 10 -4.64 -6.45 -5.16
N ALA A 11 -4.48 -7.42 -4.27
CA ALA A 11 -3.23 -8.16 -4.10
C ALA A 11 -2.82 -8.88 -5.41
N ALA A 12 -3.78 -9.51 -6.09
CA ALA A 12 -3.56 -10.18 -7.37
C ALA A 12 -3.14 -9.20 -8.48
N LYS A 13 -3.79 -8.03 -8.59
CA LYS A 13 -3.45 -7.00 -9.59
C LYS A 13 -2.06 -6.41 -9.39
N ILE A 14 -1.65 -6.21 -8.14
CA ILE A 14 -0.33 -5.65 -7.82
C ILE A 14 0.78 -6.72 -7.91
N GLY A 15 0.40 -8.01 -7.82
CA GLY A 15 1.35 -9.13 -7.82
C GLY A 15 2.01 -9.34 -6.45
N ILE A 16 1.28 -9.06 -5.36
CA ILE A 16 1.73 -9.31 -3.99
C ILE A 16 0.79 -10.28 -3.28
N THR A 17 1.27 -10.90 -2.21
CA THR A 17 0.40 -11.72 -1.37
C THR A 17 -0.56 -10.85 -0.56
N THR A 18 -1.72 -11.40 -0.21
CA THR A 18 -2.69 -10.74 0.69
C THR A 18 -2.08 -10.40 2.05
N VAL A 19 -1.11 -11.19 2.51
CA VAL A 19 -0.33 -10.93 3.73
C VAL A 19 0.50 -9.66 3.59
N ASN A 20 1.22 -9.48 2.48
CA ASN A 20 2.01 -8.26 2.25
C ASN A 20 1.11 -7.04 2.07
N LEU A 21 -0.02 -7.18 1.37
CA LEU A 21 -1.00 -6.10 1.24
C LEU A 21 -1.55 -5.67 2.62
N SER A 22 -1.84 -6.62 3.50
CA SER A 22 -2.31 -6.32 4.86
C SER A 22 -1.27 -5.55 5.68
N LYS A 23 0.01 -5.91 5.56
CA LYS A 23 1.11 -5.17 6.22
C LYS A 23 1.23 -3.74 5.69
N LEU A 24 1.10 -3.53 4.38
CA LEU A 24 1.10 -2.20 3.77
C LEU A 24 -0.08 -1.36 4.27
N LYS A 25 -1.29 -1.93 4.24
CA LYS A 25 -2.52 -1.25 4.70
C LYS A 25 -2.47 -0.83 6.17
N THR A 26 -1.80 -1.63 7.01
CA THR A 26 -1.70 -1.37 8.46
C THR A 26 -0.47 -0.53 8.84
N GLY A 27 0.34 -0.08 7.88
CA GLY A 27 1.58 0.66 8.15
C GLY A 27 2.67 -0.19 8.83
N LYS A 28 2.49 -1.51 8.91
CA LYS A 28 3.45 -2.45 9.54
C LYS A 28 4.50 -2.98 8.56
N ALA A 29 4.44 -2.54 7.31
CA ALA A 29 5.44 -2.88 6.31
C ALA A 29 6.77 -2.18 6.63
N LYS A 30 7.86 -2.94 6.64
CA LYS A 30 9.23 -2.39 6.81
C LYS A 30 9.73 -1.63 5.57
N GLY A 31 9.02 -1.74 4.46
CA GLY A 31 9.35 -1.12 3.18
C GLY A 31 8.45 -1.63 2.07
N VAL A 32 8.45 -0.91 0.94
CA VAL A 32 7.70 -1.25 -0.27
C VAL A 32 8.63 -1.10 -1.48
N ARG A 33 8.52 -2.02 -2.45
CA ARG A 33 9.26 -1.89 -3.72
C ARG A 33 8.61 -0.78 -4.56
N PHE A 34 9.42 0.01 -5.26
CA PHE A 34 8.89 1.03 -6.18
C PHE A 34 7.93 0.46 -7.22
N GLU A 35 8.19 -0.73 -7.75
CA GLU A 35 7.27 -1.39 -8.68
C GLU A 35 5.89 -1.67 -8.04
N THR A 36 5.88 -2.11 -6.78
CA THR A 36 4.64 -2.35 -6.02
C THR A 36 3.91 -1.04 -5.75
N LEU A 37 4.62 0.02 -5.38
CA LEU A 37 4.06 1.35 -5.18
C LEU A 37 3.45 1.89 -6.48
N GLY A 38 4.17 1.80 -7.60
CA GLY A 38 3.68 2.24 -8.91
C GLY A 38 2.41 1.51 -9.36
N LYS A 39 2.37 0.18 -9.18
CA LYS A 39 1.16 -0.61 -9.45
C LYS A 39 0.00 -0.23 -8.52
N LEU A 40 0.27 0.06 -7.25
CA LEU A 40 -0.73 0.52 -6.30
C LEU A 40 -1.31 1.87 -6.73
N CYS A 41 -0.46 2.83 -7.07
CA CYS A 41 -0.84 4.14 -7.61
C CYS A 41 -1.70 4.00 -8.89
N ALA A 42 -1.29 3.15 -9.83
CA ALA A 42 -2.02 2.93 -11.07
C ALA A 42 -3.41 2.29 -10.86
N VAL A 43 -3.54 1.41 -9.86
CA VAL A 43 -4.81 0.73 -9.54
C VAL A 43 -5.75 1.63 -8.73
N LEU A 44 -5.20 2.45 -7.83
CA LEU A 44 -5.95 3.37 -6.98
C LEU A 44 -6.16 4.75 -7.61
N ASP A 45 -5.55 5.00 -8.77
CA ASP A 45 -5.58 6.29 -9.46
C ASP A 45 -5.12 7.45 -8.56
N CYS A 46 -3.99 7.25 -7.88
CA CYS A 46 -3.41 8.22 -6.94
C CYS A 46 -1.92 8.43 -7.18
N GLN A 47 -1.35 9.45 -6.54
CA GLN A 47 0.08 9.72 -6.54
C GLN A 47 0.76 9.05 -5.34
N PRO A 48 2.07 8.76 -5.42
CA PRO A 48 2.81 8.20 -4.29
C PRO A 48 2.77 9.11 -3.05
N GLY A 49 2.67 10.44 -3.23
CA GLY A 49 2.51 11.39 -2.14
C GLY A 49 1.18 11.26 -1.38
N ASP A 50 0.14 10.70 -2.00
CA ASP A 50 -1.14 10.42 -1.33
C ASP A 50 -1.06 9.18 -0.41
N LEU A 51 -0.03 8.35 -0.59
CA LEU A 51 0.13 7.07 0.11
C LEU A 51 1.25 7.09 1.15
N LEU A 52 2.21 8.02 1.00
CA LEU A 52 3.41 8.09 1.83
C LEU A 52 3.37 9.36 2.68
N GLU A 53 3.44 9.16 3.99
CA GLU A 53 3.62 10.22 4.97
C GLU A 53 4.96 10.02 5.68
N TYR A 54 5.73 11.10 5.82
CA TYR A 54 6.91 11.08 6.68
C TYR A 54 6.46 11.14 8.15
N VAL A 55 6.61 10.02 8.86
CA VAL A 55 6.40 9.95 10.30
C VAL A 55 7.77 9.96 10.98
N PRO A 56 8.13 11.03 11.71
CA PRO A 56 9.37 11.03 12.48
C PRO A 56 9.33 9.94 13.54
N ASP A 57 10.47 9.30 13.81
CA ASP A 57 10.58 8.32 14.89
C ASP A 57 10.17 9.01 16.19
N LYS A 58 9.08 8.52 16.82
CA LYS A 58 8.66 9.08 18.10
C LYS A 58 9.81 8.80 19.07
N PRO A 59 10.42 9.83 19.69
CA PRO A 59 11.36 9.58 20.76
C PRO A 59 10.62 8.73 21.80
N THR A 60 11.07 7.50 21.97
CA THR A 60 10.60 6.60 23.02
C THR A 60 10.86 7.31 24.33
N LYS A 61 9.78 7.81 24.95
CA LYS A 61 9.81 8.34 26.30
C LYS A 61 9.94 7.21 27.30
#